data_AF-A0A812S6Z3-F1
#
_entry.id   AF-A0A812S6Z3-F1
#
_cell.length_a   1.000
_cell.length_b   1.000
_cell.length_c   1.000
_cell.angle_alpha   90.00
_cell.angle_beta   90.00
_cell.angle_gamma   90.00
#
_symmetry.space_group_name_H-M   'P 1'
#
loop_
_entity.id
_entity.type
_entity.pdbx_description
1 polymer ?
#
loop_
_entity_poly.entity_id
_entity_poly.type
_entity_poly.pdbx_seq_one_letter_code
_entity_poly.pdbx_strand_id
1 'polypeptide(L)'
;MVAEEDDGDVGHWALSLPSYMHFTSPIRRYADILVHRRLAFILGAQGDLESQSSHGAFLESLKEAVINCNTKKRDAQDAQMEEIQTVLSDYVQRSGGIDVDDAVLTRILVPVAAPKEESKDGQPLSFRKRLTTRAAKEAVEIYVPLAQCARSM
;
A
#
# COMPACT_ATOMS: atom_id res chain seq x y z
N MET A 1 -10.61 -10.69 -2.00
CA MET A 1 -9.86 -9.58 -2.63
C MET A 1 -8.65 -9.30 -1.75
N VAL A 2 -7.65 -10.18 -1.80
CA VAL A 2 -6.81 -10.40 -2.98
C VAL A 2 -6.89 -11.87 -3.45
N ALA A 3 -7.02 -12.07 -4.77
CA ALA A 3 -6.35 -13.15 -5.47
C ALA A 3 -5.50 -12.39 -6.51
N GLU A 4 -4.20 -12.34 -6.29
CA GLU A 4 -3.29 -12.08 -7.40
C GLU A 4 -3.40 -13.30 -8.33
N GLU A 5 -3.04 -13.15 -9.59
CA GLU A 5 -3.11 -14.23 -10.58
C GLU A 5 -2.20 -15.39 -10.15
N ASP A 6 -2.70 -16.23 -9.25
CA ASP A 6 -2.04 -17.45 -8.79
C ASP A 6 -2.97 -18.60 -9.14
N ASP A 7 -2.58 -19.36 -10.16
CA ASP A 7 -3.25 -20.58 -10.62
C ASP A 7 -3.14 -21.73 -9.59
N GLY A 8 -2.60 -21.46 -8.39
CA GLY A 8 -2.43 -22.40 -7.28
C GLY A 8 -2.95 -21.87 -5.94
N ASP A 9 -3.95 -22.55 -5.40
CA ASP A 9 -4.47 -22.44 -4.02
C ASP A 9 -5.06 -21.07 -3.60
N VAL A 10 -6.32 -20.84 -3.97
CA VAL A 10 -7.11 -19.60 -3.75
C VAL A 10 -7.66 -19.48 -2.30
N GLY A 11 -7.02 -20.15 -1.34
CA GLY A 11 -7.40 -20.15 0.07
C GLY A 11 -6.99 -18.88 0.81
N HIS A 12 -7.72 -18.51 1.86
CA HIS A 12 -7.32 -17.40 2.74
C HIS A 12 -6.41 -17.92 3.85
N TRP A 13 -5.10 -17.95 3.58
CA TRP A 13 -4.07 -18.51 4.47
C TRP A 13 -4.19 -18.03 5.92
N ALA A 14 -4.29 -16.71 6.14
CA ALA A 14 -4.36 -16.14 7.49
C ALA A 14 -5.64 -16.51 8.27
N LEU A 15 -6.68 -17.01 7.59
CA LEU A 15 -7.92 -17.49 8.22
C LEU A 15 -8.00 -19.02 8.23
N SER A 16 -7.02 -19.72 7.64
CA SER A 16 -7.05 -21.17 7.44
C SER A 16 -8.35 -21.65 6.75
N LEU A 17 -8.88 -20.84 5.83
CA LEU A 17 -10.11 -21.15 5.11
C LEU A 17 -9.79 -21.50 3.65
N PRO A 18 -10.31 -22.63 3.12
CA PRO A 18 -10.07 -23.03 1.73
C PRO A 18 -10.77 -22.12 0.72
N SER A 19 -11.79 -21.36 1.15
CA SER A 19 -12.47 -20.37 0.32
C SER A 19 -12.99 -19.25 1.20
N TYR A 20 -12.72 -18.00 0.80
CA TYR A 20 -13.17 -16.83 1.54
C TYR A 20 -13.55 -15.70 0.58
N MET A 21 -14.61 -14.99 0.93
CA MET A 21 -15.13 -13.86 0.18
C MET A 21 -15.75 -12.84 1.14
N HIS A 22 -15.79 -11.57 0.72
CA HIS A 22 -16.45 -10.54 1.48
C HIS A 22 -17.96 -10.56 1.22
N PHE A 23 -18.76 -10.46 2.28
CA PHE A 23 -20.23 -10.48 2.20
C PHE A 23 -20.93 -9.51 3.17
N THR A 24 -20.34 -9.26 4.34
CA THR A 24 -21.01 -8.62 5.48
C THR A 24 -21.07 -7.08 5.45
N SER A 25 -20.52 -6.41 4.44
CA SER A 25 -20.45 -4.93 4.42
C SER A 25 -20.74 -4.29 3.05
N PRO A 26 -21.89 -4.58 2.42
CA PRO A 26 -22.26 -4.04 1.11
C PRO A 26 -22.33 -2.52 1.03
N ILE A 27 -22.56 -1.82 2.14
CA ILE A 27 -22.63 -0.34 2.15
C ILE A 27 -21.27 0.31 1.87
N ARG A 28 -20.17 -0.35 2.23
CA ARG A 28 -18.81 0.26 2.23
C ARG A 28 -17.77 -0.53 1.43
N ARG A 29 -18.15 -1.66 0.82
CA ARG A 29 -17.26 -2.49 0.02
C ARG A 29 -17.98 -2.95 -1.24
N TYR A 30 -17.46 -2.57 -2.41
CA TYR A 30 -18.05 -2.93 -3.70
C TYR A 30 -18.01 -4.46 -3.95
N ALA A 31 -17.00 -5.14 -3.41
CA ALA A 31 -16.89 -6.61 -3.45
C ALA A 31 -18.15 -7.30 -2.90
N ASP A 32 -18.62 -6.87 -1.73
CA ASP A 32 -19.82 -7.41 -1.10
C ASP A 32 -21.06 -7.12 -1.97
N ILE A 33 -21.17 -5.94 -2.59
CA ILE A 33 -22.29 -5.60 -3.49
C ILE A 33 -22.38 -6.59 -4.65
N LEU A 34 -21.25 -6.91 -5.30
CA LEU A 34 -21.23 -7.87 -6.41
C LEU A 34 -21.72 -9.25 -5.97
N VAL A 35 -21.31 -9.69 -4.79
CA VAL A 35 -21.77 -10.95 -4.19
C VAL A 35 -23.27 -10.92 -3.91
N HIS A 36 -23.77 -9.85 -3.27
CA HIS A 36 -25.20 -9.70 -2.96
C HIS A 36 -26.06 -9.70 -4.22
N ARG A 37 -25.61 -9.00 -5.28
CA ARG A 37 -26.26 -9.02 -6.60
C ARG A 37 -26.29 -10.43 -7.20
N ARG A 38 -25.15 -11.13 -7.15
CA ARG A 38 -25.07 -12.49 -7.70
C ARG A 38 -25.92 -13.48 -6.92
N LEU A 39 -25.96 -13.35 -5.60
CA LEU A 39 -26.79 -14.17 -4.74
C LEU A 39 -28.28 -13.93 -5.00
N ALA A 40 -28.70 -12.66 -5.13
CA ALA A 40 -30.09 -12.31 -5.47
C ALA A 40 -30.52 -12.89 -6.83
N PHE A 41 -29.63 -12.90 -7.82
CA PHE A 41 -29.86 -13.54 -9.11
C PHE A 41 -30.04 -15.06 -8.97
N ILE A 42 -29.16 -15.73 -8.23
CA ILE A 42 -29.24 -17.21 -8.02
C ILE A 42 -30.53 -17.59 -7.29
N LEU A 43 -30.98 -16.75 -6.35
CA LEU A 43 -32.20 -16.98 -5.57
C LEU A 43 -33.49 -16.59 -6.31
N GLY A 44 -33.40 -16.05 -7.54
CA GLY A 44 -34.56 -15.59 -8.29
C GLY A 44 -35.29 -14.39 -7.66
N ALA A 45 -34.64 -13.68 -6.73
CA ALA A 45 -35.22 -12.53 -6.03
C ALA A 45 -35.29 -11.28 -6.93
N GLN A 46 -34.52 -11.26 -8.01
CA GLN A 46 -34.62 -10.31 -9.11
C GLN A 46 -35.45 -10.98 -10.21
N GLY A 47 -36.77 -10.73 -10.21
CA GLY A 47 -37.70 -11.32 -11.20
C GLY A 47 -37.21 -11.11 -12.64
N ASP A 48 -37.35 -12.14 -13.47
CA ASP A 48 -37.03 -12.24 -14.90
C ASP A 48 -36.08 -11.18 -15.48
N LEU A 49 -34.97 -10.92 -14.80
CA LEU A 49 -33.81 -10.26 -15.39
C LEU A 49 -33.08 -11.30 -16.24
N GLU A 50 -33.84 -11.85 -17.21
CA GLU A 50 -33.31 -12.47 -18.39
C GLU A 50 -32.59 -11.39 -19.19
N SER A 51 -31.27 -11.32 -19.04
CA SER A 51 -30.42 -10.75 -20.07
C SER A 51 -29.09 -11.47 -20.08
N GLN A 52 -29.11 -12.58 -20.81
CA GLN A 52 -28.13 -13.05 -21.79
C GLN A 52 -26.76 -12.33 -21.90
N SER A 53 -26.02 -12.17 -20.82
CA SER A 53 -24.56 -12.11 -20.92
C SER A 53 -24.03 -13.54 -20.84
N SER A 54 -23.28 -13.97 -21.86
CA SER A 54 -22.58 -15.26 -21.79
C SER A 54 -21.78 -15.33 -20.47
N HIS A 55 -21.72 -16.51 -19.86
CA HIS A 55 -20.98 -16.68 -18.60
C HIS A 55 -19.54 -16.15 -18.70
N GLY A 56 -18.92 -16.27 -19.88
CA GLY A 56 -17.60 -15.70 -20.17
C GLY A 56 -17.55 -14.16 -20.11
N ALA A 57 -18.53 -13.45 -20.67
CA ALA A 57 -18.59 -11.99 -20.62
C ALA A 57 -18.72 -11.47 -19.17
N PHE A 58 -19.49 -12.18 -18.34
CA PHE A 58 -19.59 -11.88 -16.91
C PHE A 58 -18.26 -12.08 -16.18
N LEU A 59 -17.56 -13.19 -16.43
CA LEU A 59 -16.27 -13.46 -15.80
C LEU A 59 -15.22 -12.41 -16.18
N GLU A 60 -15.20 -11.94 -17.42
CA GLU A 60 -14.28 -10.90 -17.85
C GLU A 60 -14.56 -9.56 -17.15
N SER A 61 -15.83 -9.15 -17.10
CA SER A 61 -16.25 -7.97 -16.34
C SER A 61 -15.94 -8.10 -14.84
N LEU A 62 -16.06 -9.31 -14.28
CA LEU A 62 -15.74 -9.57 -12.88
C LEU A 62 -14.24 -9.40 -12.60
N LYS A 63 -13.36 -9.87 -13.50
CA LYS A 63 -11.90 -9.68 -13.36
C LYS A 63 -11.54 -8.19 -13.33
N GLU A 64 -12.08 -7.41 -14.26
CA GLU A 64 -11.88 -5.96 -14.29
C GLU A 64 -12.36 -5.30 -13.00
N ALA A 65 -13.56 -5.66 -12.52
CA ALA A 65 -14.09 -5.15 -11.26
C ALA A 65 -13.21 -5.51 -10.06
N VAL A 66 -12.62 -6.71 -10.04
CA VAL A 66 -11.68 -7.14 -8.99
C VAL A 66 -10.42 -6.29 -9.00
N ILE A 67 -9.82 -6.07 -10.17
CA ILE A 67 -8.64 -5.21 -10.33
C ILE A 67 -8.94 -3.81 -9.79
N ASN A 68 -10.05 -3.21 -10.23
CA ASN A 68 -10.44 -1.88 -9.77
C ASN A 68 -10.65 -1.82 -8.25
N CYS A 69 -11.31 -2.83 -7.66
CA CYS A 69 -11.50 -2.88 -6.21
C CYS A 69 -10.17 -2.99 -5.44
N ASN A 70 -9.22 -3.78 -5.95
CA ASN A 70 -7.91 -3.93 -5.33
C ASN A 70 -7.10 -2.63 -5.43
N THR A 71 -7.11 -1.96 -6.59
CA THR A 71 -6.47 -0.65 -6.77
C THR A 71 -7.08 0.37 -5.83
N LYS A 72 -8.41 0.49 -5.78
CA LYS A 72 -9.08 1.45 -4.88
C LYS A 72 -8.85 1.17 -3.40
N LYS A 73 -8.71 -0.11 -3.02
CA LYS A 73 -8.29 -0.48 -1.66
C LYS A 73 -6.89 0.03 -1.35
N ARG A 74 -5.93 -0.16 -2.26
CA ARG A 74 -4.54 0.32 -2.09
C ARG A 74 -4.51 1.85 -2.02
N ASP A 75 -5.14 2.53 -2.99
CA ASP A 75 -5.25 3.99 -3.03
C ASP A 75 -5.80 4.57 -1.71
N ALA A 76 -6.86 3.95 -1.17
CA ALA A 76 -7.47 4.40 0.09
C ALA A 76 -6.56 4.18 1.31
N GLN A 77 -5.78 3.09 1.33
CA GLN A 77 -4.81 2.83 2.39
C GLN A 77 -3.64 3.80 2.35
N ASP A 78 -3.16 4.12 1.15
CA ASP A 78 -2.06 5.07 0.96
C ASP A 78 -2.48 6.48 1.37
N ALA A 79 -3.65 6.94 0.93
CA ALA A 79 -4.21 8.22 1.33
C ALA A 79 -4.41 8.32 2.86
N GLN A 80 -4.91 7.26 3.49
CA GLN A 80 -5.06 7.20 4.95
C GLN A 80 -3.72 7.33 5.67
N MET A 81 -2.67 6.66 5.17
CA MET A 81 -1.34 6.73 5.77
C MET A 81 -0.74 8.13 5.63
N GLU A 82 -0.88 8.74 4.46
CA GLU A 82 -0.41 10.10 4.17
C GLU A 82 -1.10 11.14 5.06
N GLU A 83 -2.41 11.01 5.26
CA GLU A 83 -3.16 11.88 6.17
C GLU A 83 -2.62 11.77 7.60
N ILE A 84 -2.43 10.55 8.11
CA ILE A 84 -1.92 10.31 9.46
C ILE A 84 -0.53 10.95 9.63
N GLN A 85 0.35 10.79 8.66
CA GLN A 85 1.69 11.39 8.69
C GLN A 85 1.64 12.91 8.65
N THR A 86 0.75 13.47 7.83
CA THR A 86 0.58 14.93 7.69
C THR A 86 0.05 15.55 8.98
N VAL A 87 -0.98 14.95 9.59
CA VAL A 87 -1.54 15.43 10.86
C VAL A 87 -0.53 15.29 12.00
N LEU A 88 0.21 14.19 12.04
CA LEU A 88 1.27 14.00 13.03
C LEU A 88 2.37 15.07 12.88
N SER A 89 2.78 15.38 11.66
CA SER A 89 3.73 16.45 11.36
C SER A 89 3.27 17.81 11.89
N ASP A 90 2.03 18.20 11.57
CA ASP A 90 1.45 19.48 12.03
C ASP A 90 1.36 19.53 13.57
N TYR A 91 0.92 18.43 14.20
CA TYR A 91 0.86 18.34 15.66
C TYR A 91 2.23 18.54 16.30
N VAL A 92 3.25 17.86 15.79
CA VAL A 92 4.62 17.91 16.32
C VAL A 92 5.20 19.33 16.17
N GLN A 93 4.98 19.98 15.03
CA GLN A 93 5.42 21.36 14.79
C GLN A 93 4.78 22.35 15.77
N ARG A 94 3.46 22.21 16.00
CA ARG A 94 2.73 23.06 16.96
C ARG A 94 3.13 22.83 18.41
N SER A 95 3.56 21.62 18.73
CA SER A 95 4.01 21.23 20.07
C SER A 95 5.42 21.74 20.40
N GLY A 96 6.15 22.27 19.42
CA GLY A 96 7.54 22.72 19.60
C GLY A 96 8.56 21.57 19.62
N GLY A 97 8.17 20.38 19.16
CA GLY A 97 8.95 19.15 19.27
C GLY A 97 8.33 18.13 20.21
N ILE A 98 8.79 16.88 20.14
CA ILE A 98 8.42 15.81 21.08
C ILE A 98 9.72 15.18 21.59
N ASP A 99 9.93 15.24 22.90
CA ASP A 99 10.95 14.44 23.58
C ASP A 99 10.38 13.04 23.84
N VAL A 100 11.11 12.02 23.39
CA VAL A 100 10.76 10.61 23.59
C VAL A 100 11.89 9.90 24.32
N ASP A 101 11.55 9.14 25.36
CA ASP A 101 12.53 8.36 26.12
C ASP A 101 13.03 7.13 25.32
N ASP A 102 12.16 6.54 24.50
CA ASP A 102 12.44 5.33 23.73
C ASP A 102 11.86 5.41 22.30
N ALA A 103 12.56 4.81 21.34
CA ALA A 103 12.12 4.69 19.94
C ALA A 103 12.56 3.37 19.29
N VAL A 104 11.77 2.86 18.33
CA VAL A 104 12.06 1.63 17.58
C VAL A 104 12.22 1.94 16.09
N LEU A 105 13.31 1.44 15.49
CA LEU A 105 13.55 1.56 14.06
C LEU A 105 12.64 0.60 13.27
N THR A 106 11.71 1.14 12.49
CA THR A 106 10.74 0.37 11.70
C THR A 106 11.17 0.18 10.24
N ARG A 107 11.91 1.13 9.66
CA ARG A 107 12.37 1.10 8.27
C ARG A 107 13.73 1.77 8.13
N ILE A 108 14.66 1.11 7.43
CA ILE A 108 15.94 1.69 7.02
C ILE A 108 15.81 2.05 5.54
N LEU A 109 15.85 3.35 5.24
CA LEU A 109 15.91 3.83 3.86
C LEU A 109 17.36 3.77 3.39
N VAL A 110 17.65 2.82 2.49
CA VAL A 110 18.95 2.77 1.83
C VAL A 110 18.87 3.68 0.60
N PRO A 111 19.69 4.74 0.50
CA PRO A 111 19.69 5.57 -0.69
C PRO A 111 20.06 4.71 -1.90
N VAL A 112 19.19 4.70 -2.91
CA VAL A 112 19.50 4.11 -4.21
C VAL A 112 20.70 4.88 -4.75
N ALA A 113 21.77 4.18 -5.11
CA ALA A 113 22.97 4.80 -5.63
C ALA A 113 22.59 5.71 -6.81
N ALA A 114 22.87 7.01 -6.70
CA ALA A 114 22.82 7.91 -7.86
C ALA A 114 23.57 7.27 -9.03
N PRO A 115 23.07 7.39 -10.29
CA PRO A 115 23.77 6.88 -11.46
C PRO A 115 25.21 7.38 -11.43
N LYS A 116 26.17 6.47 -11.60
CA LYS A 116 27.59 6.76 -11.44
C LYS A 116 28.02 7.81 -12.46
N GLU A 117 28.45 8.99 -12.02
CA GLU A 117 29.40 9.76 -12.82
C GLU A 117 30.74 9.00 -12.80
N GLU A 118 31.25 8.69 -13.99
CA GLU A 118 32.51 7.96 -14.18
C GLU A 118 33.70 8.86 -13.78
N SER A 119 34.43 8.47 -12.73
CA SER A 119 35.73 9.07 -12.41
C SER A 119 36.79 8.57 -13.39
N LYS A 120 37.52 9.49 -14.03
CA LYS A 120 38.49 9.25 -15.11
C LYS A 120 39.76 8.45 -14.76
N ASP A 121 39.94 8.00 -13.52
CA ASP A 121 41.14 7.26 -13.10
C ASP A 121 40.75 5.92 -12.49
N GLY A 122 40.96 4.84 -13.26
CA GLY A 122 40.41 3.50 -13.07
C GLY A 122 40.90 2.69 -11.86
N GLN A 123 40.76 3.21 -10.63
CA GLN A 123 40.85 2.40 -9.41
C GLN A 123 39.53 2.41 -8.63
N PRO A 124 38.92 1.25 -8.34
CA PRO A 124 37.68 1.20 -7.58
C PRO A 124 37.92 1.56 -6.11
N LEU A 125 37.24 2.61 -5.64
CA LEU A 125 37.22 2.99 -4.22
C LEU A 125 36.83 1.79 -3.32
N SER A 126 37.61 1.56 -2.26
CA SER A 126 37.35 0.52 -1.25
C SER A 126 35.94 0.62 -0.67
N PHE A 127 35.30 -0.54 -0.48
CA PHE A 127 33.94 -0.69 0.05
C PHE A 127 33.71 0.13 1.34
N ARG A 128 34.70 0.15 2.25
CA ARG A 128 34.65 0.93 3.49
C ARG A 128 34.65 2.44 3.23
N LYS A 129 35.47 2.92 2.29
CA LYS A 129 35.49 4.35 1.90
C LYS A 129 34.18 4.75 1.20
N ARG A 130 33.56 3.85 0.44
CA ARG A 130 32.23 4.09 -0.18
C ARG A 130 31.11 4.22 0.87
N LEU A 131 31.19 3.44 1.95
CA LEU A 131 30.25 3.51 3.07
C LEU A 131 30.44 4.80 3.89
N THR A 132 31.68 5.17 4.24
CA THR A 132 31.93 6.34 5.10
C THR A 132 31.64 7.67 4.40
N THR A 133 31.95 7.79 3.11
CA THR A 133 31.71 9.04 2.36
C THR A 133 30.22 9.23 2.01
N ARG A 134 29.42 8.16 1.97
CA ARG A 134 27.96 8.22 1.77
C ARG A 134 27.15 8.30 3.07
N ALA A 135 27.56 7.59 4.12
CA ALA A 135 26.83 7.55 5.39
C ALA A 135 26.82 8.90 6.12
N ALA A 136 27.88 9.72 5.97
CA ALA A 136 28.00 10.97 6.71
C ALA A 136 27.14 12.13 6.16
N LYS A 137 26.62 12.04 4.92
CA LYS A 137 25.94 13.16 4.26
C LYS A 137 24.43 12.99 4.05
N GLU A 138 23.91 11.76 4.08
CA GLU A 138 22.50 11.49 3.72
C GLU A 138 21.76 10.51 4.65
N ALA A 139 22.43 9.85 5.60
CA ALA A 139 21.81 8.76 6.36
C ALA A 139 21.00 9.19 7.60
N VAL A 140 20.87 10.49 7.87
CA VAL A 140 20.16 10.99 9.05
C VAL A 140 19.26 12.17 8.68
N GLU A 141 18.59 12.10 7.53
CA GLU A 141 17.22 12.61 7.50
C GLU A 141 16.35 11.49 8.06
N ILE A 142 16.33 11.43 9.38
CA ILE A 142 15.30 10.71 10.10
C ILE A 142 14.00 11.32 9.58
N TYR A 143 13.18 10.51 8.90
CA TYR A 143 11.79 10.87 8.63
C TYR A 143 11.02 10.82 9.95
N VAL A 144 11.39 11.72 10.87
CA VAL A 144 10.40 12.42 11.65
C VAL A 144 10.19 13.73 10.89
N PRO A 145 8.95 14.13 10.59
CA PRO A 145 8.71 15.51 10.19
C PRO A 145 9.05 16.43 11.38
N LEU A 146 10.34 16.71 11.57
CA LEU A 146 10.87 17.47 12.71
C LEU A 146 12.09 18.33 12.41
N ALA A 147 12.76 18.17 11.26
CA ALA A 147 14.05 18.83 11.04
C ALA A 147 14.01 20.06 10.10
N GLN A 148 12.84 20.64 9.84
CA GLN A 148 12.73 22.00 9.28
C GLN A 148 11.98 22.98 10.19
N CYS A 149 11.95 22.74 11.50
CA CYS A 149 11.68 23.82 12.44
C CYS A 149 12.90 24.75 12.50
N ALA A 150 12.72 25.92 11.88
CA ALA A 150 13.61 27.06 11.83
C ALA A 150 14.44 27.25 13.12
N ARG A 151 15.78 27.19 12.98
CA ARG A 151 16.65 27.98 13.86
C ARG A 151 16.73 29.40 13.29
N SER A 152 15.84 30.26 13.76
CA SER A 152 16.06 31.70 13.79
C SER A 152 15.94 32.16 15.25
N MET A 153 17.08 32.26 15.93
CA MET A 153 17.34 33.20 17.01
C MET A 153 18.68 33.85 16.72
#